data_AF-A0A945RD78-F1
#
_entry.id   AF-A0A945RD78-F1
#
_cell.length_a   1.000
_cell.length_b   1.000
_cell.length_c   1.000
_cell.angle_alpha   90.00
_cell.angle_beta   90.00
_cell.angle_gamma   90.00
#
_symmetry.space_group_name_H-M   'P 1'
#
loop_
_entity.id
_entity.type
_entity.pdbx_description
1 polymer ?
#
loop_
_entity_poly.entity_id
_entity_poly.type
_entity_poly.pdbx_seq_one_letter_code
_entity_poly.pdbx_strand_id
1 'polypeptide(L)'
;MHLQNSFLTFLVIGFVLGFLTSSYFFNDVSTDELSGNLRGISADYSQTEFLNYLRADEDEDGLTNHFELMVSKTSPVNADSDGDGISDSEELSLGTDPNTK
;
A
#
# COMPACT_ATOMS: atom_id res chain seq x y z
N MET A 1 27.75 36.15 23.87
CA MET A 1 26.44 35.51 23.64
C MET A 1 26.46 34.81 22.30
N HIS A 2 26.06 33.54 22.29
CA HIS A 2 25.65 32.71 21.15
C HIS A 2 26.63 32.49 19.98
N LEU A 3 27.52 31.50 20.16
CA LEU A 3 28.12 30.77 19.03
C LEU A 3 27.97 29.23 19.21
N GLN A 4 26.79 28.77 19.67
CA GLN A 4 26.47 27.34 19.81
C GLN A 4 25.16 26.90 19.11
N ASN A 5 24.56 27.74 18.25
CA ASN A 5 23.23 27.43 17.68
C ASN A 5 23.23 27.09 16.18
N SER A 6 24.38 27.01 15.51
CA SER A 6 24.40 26.82 14.04
C SER A 6 24.65 25.40 13.56
N PHE A 7 24.99 24.43 14.43
CA PHE A 7 25.17 23.04 14.00
C PHE A 7 23.86 22.24 14.03
N LEU A 8 22.93 22.61 14.93
CA LEU A 8 21.64 21.94 15.09
C LEU A 8 20.66 22.28 13.94
N THR A 9 20.75 23.48 13.36
CA THR A 9 19.88 23.89 12.26
C THR A 9 20.12 23.07 10.99
N PHE A 10 21.37 22.73 10.67
CA PHE A 10 21.66 21.90 9.51
C PHE A 10 21.25 20.43 9.69
N LEU A 11 21.29 19.92 10.93
CA LEU A 11 20.86 18.54 11.23
C LEU A 11 19.33 18.39 11.18
N VAL A 12 18.58 19.42 11.63
CA VAL A 12 17.10 19.44 11.52
C VAL A 12 16.64 19.60 10.07
N ILE A 13 17.33 20.40 9.27
CA ILE A 13 16.99 20.60 7.84
C ILE A 13 17.21 19.32 7.02
N GLY A 14 18.27 18.54 7.31
CA GLY A 14 18.49 17.24 6.65
C GLY A 14 17.41 16.20 6.96
N PHE A 15 16.88 16.19 8.18
CA PHE A 15 15.81 15.27 8.59
C PHE A 15 14.44 15.65 8.01
N VAL A 16 14.13 16.95 7.94
CA VAL A 16 12.89 17.45 7.30
C VAL A 16 12.90 17.24 5.78
N LEU A 17 14.06 17.38 5.12
CA LEU A 17 14.18 17.13 3.68
C LEU A 17 14.08 15.63 3.32
N GLY A 18 14.60 14.72 4.15
CA GLY A 18 14.42 13.27 3.95
C GLY A 18 12.98 12.79 4.16
N PHE A 19 12.23 13.44 5.05
CA PHE A 19 10.80 13.17 5.26
C PHE A 19 9.93 13.75 4.12
N LEU A 20 10.30 14.92 3.58
CA LEU A 20 9.56 15.56 2.49
C LEU A 20 9.86 14.97 1.11
N THR A 21 11.04 14.41 0.83
CA THR A 21 11.28 13.72 -0.46
C THR A 21 10.59 12.36 -0.54
N SER A 22 10.27 11.72 0.59
CA SER A 22 9.46 10.50 0.60
C SER A 22 8.02 10.76 0.11
N SER A 23 7.52 11.99 0.27
CA SER A 23 6.24 12.44 -0.32
C SER A 23 6.35 12.90 -1.79
N TYR A 24 7.54 12.90 -2.40
CA TYR A 24 7.74 13.24 -3.82
C TYR A 24 8.15 12.04 -4.69
N PHE A 25 8.19 10.82 -4.14
CA PHE A 25 8.37 9.59 -4.92
C PHE A 25 7.05 8.80 -5.05
N PHE A 26 6.03 9.47 -5.52
CA PHE A 26 5.00 8.86 -6.37
C PHE A 26 4.61 9.95 -7.36
N ASN A 27 5.52 10.23 -8.29
CA ASN A 27 5.18 11.02 -9.47
C ASN A 27 4.15 10.21 -10.23
N ASP A 28 2.90 10.58 -10.04
CA ASP A 28 1.79 10.50 -10.98
C ASP A 28 2.01 9.47 -12.11
N VAL A 29 1.62 8.21 -11.87
CA VAL A 29 1.01 7.45 -12.96
C VAL A 29 -0.35 8.11 -13.15
N SER A 30 -0.37 9.08 -14.07
CA SER A 30 -1.60 9.69 -14.53
C SER A 30 -2.52 8.56 -14.97
N THR A 31 -3.71 8.45 -14.39
CA THR A 31 -4.72 7.47 -14.79
C THR A 31 -5.22 7.68 -16.23
N ASP A 32 -4.70 8.68 -16.94
CA ASP A 32 -4.89 8.92 -18.37
C ASP A 32 -3.84 8.27 -19.29
N GLU A 33 -2.78 7.66 -18.77
CA GLU A 33 -1.80 6.89 -19.58
C GLU A 33 -2.13 5.38 -19.68
N LEU A 34 -3.22 4.92 -19.04
CA LEU A 34 -3.77 3.58 -19.32
C LEU A 34 -4.91 3.61 -20.35
N SER A 35 -5.50 4.77 -20.64
CA SER A 35 -6.57 4.92 -21.63
C SER A 35 -6.04 5.31 -23.04
N GLY A 36 -4.81 5.85 -23.12
CA GLY A 36 -4.21 6.33 -24.37
C GLY A 36 -3.37 5.33 -25.17
N ASN A 37 -2.88 4.24 -24.56
CA ASN A 37 -2.00 3.27 -25.23
C ASN A 37 -2.73 2.00 -25.72
N LEU A 38 -4.07 2.03 -25.80
CA LEU A 38 -4.89 0.98 -26.41
C LEU A 38 -5.17 1.23 -27.89
N ARG A 39 -4.30 1.97 -28.60
CA ARG A 39 -4.40 2.13 -30.07
C ARG A 39 -3.89 0.89 -30.83
N GLY A 40 -4.18 -0.32 -30.35
CA GLY A 40 -3.76 -1.55 -31.02
C GLY A 40 -4.07 -2.88 -30.33
N ILE A 41 -4.55 -2.88 -29.08
CA ILE A 41 -4.80 -4.14 -28.36
C ILE A 41 -6.29 -4.45 -28.43
N SER A 42 -6.68 -5.07 -29.54
CA SER A 42 -7.98 -5.73 -29.73
C SER A 42 -7.93 -7.19 -29.26
N ALA A 43 -7.25 -7.45 -28.14
CA ALA A 43 -7.15 -8.75 -27.50
C ALA A 43 -7.00 -8.56 -25.98
N ASP A 44 -7.73 -9.32 -25.17
CA ASP A 44 -7.49 -9.51 -23.73
C ASP A 44 -8.40 -8.73 -22.76
N TYR A 45 -9.68 -9.10 -22.76
CA TYR A 45 -10.65 -8.78 -21.70
C TYR A 45 -10.35 -9.48 -20.35
N SER A 46 -9.33 -10.33 -20.23
CA SER A 46 -9.04 -11.06 -18.98
C SER A 46 -8.08 -10.32 -18.04
N GLN A 47 -7.19 -9.50 -18.60
CA GLN A 47 -6.19 -8.81 -17.81
C GLN A 47 -6.84 -7.69 -16.97
N THR A 48 -7.75 -6.88 -17.54
CA THR A 48 -8.42 -5.80 -16.80
C THR A 48 -9.19 -6.30 -15.57
N GLU A 49 -9.91 -7.41 -15.69
CA GLU A 49 -10.66 -8.00 -14.57
C GLU A 49 -9.74 -8.52 -13.47
N PHE A 50 -8.62 -9.16 -13.85
CA PHE A 50 -7.62 -9.61 -12.87
C PHE A 50 -6.98 -8.43 -12.13
N LEU A 51 -6.64 -7.36 -12.86
CA LEU A 51 -6.09 -6.15 -12.24
C LEU A 51 -7.11 -5.44 -11.34
N ASN A 52 -8.41 -5.53 -11.66
CA ASN A 52 -9.47 -5.03 -10.79
C ASN A 52 -9.61 -5.88 -9.53
N TYR A 53 -9.62 -7.21 -9.66
CA TYR A 53 -9.63 -8.13 -8.53
C TYR A 53 -8.46 -7.88 -7.57
N LEU A 54 -7.24 -7.65 -8.08
CA LEU A 54 -6.07 -7.36 -7.23
C LEU A 54 -6.17 -6.04 -6.47
N ARG A 55 -6.94 -5.07 -6.97
CA ARG A 55 -7.15 -3.76 -6.33
C ARG A 55 -8.40 -3.70 -5.46
N ALA A 56 -9.27 -4.70 -5.56
CA ALA A 56 -10.43 -4.83 -4.71
C ALA A 56 -10.02 -5.24 -3.29
N ASP A 57 -10.95 -5.04 -2.39
CA ASP A 57 -10.99 -5.51 -1.01
C ASP A 57 -12.30 -6.29 -0.93
N GLU A 58 -12.23 -7.62 -1.07
CA GLU A 58 -13.40 -8.47 -1.32
C GLU A 58 -14.12 -8.90 -0.03
N ASP A 59 -13.45 -8.84 1.13
CA ASP A 59 -14.06 -9.10 2.43
C ASP A 59 -14.26 -7.83 3.30
N GLU A 60 -13.87 -6.67 2.78
CA GLU A 60 -14.08 -5.36 3.37
C GLU A 60 -13.37 -5.19 4.73
N ASP A 61 -12.25 -5.89 4.92
CA ASP A 61 -11.45 -5.82 6.15
C ASP A 61 -10.47 -4.62 6.14
N GLY A 62 -10.27 -3.99 4.98
CA GLY A 62 -9.37 -2.86 4.76
C GLY A 62 -8.02 -3.21 4.11
N LEU A 63 -7.79 -4.47 3.74
CA LEU A 63 -6.66 -4.93 2.95
C LEU A 63 -7.11 -5.20 1.50
N THR A 64 -6.29 -4.77 0.54
CA THR A 64 -6.55 -5.18 -0.86
C THR A 64 -6.19 -6.65 -1.06
N ASN A 65 -6.90 -7.35 -1.93
CA ASN A 65 -6.62 -8.75 -2.29
C ASN A 65 -5.16 -8.98 -2.69
N HIS A 66 -4.53 -8.02 -3.37
CA HIS A 66 -3.10 -8.09 -3.68
C HIS A 66 -2.23 -8.12 -2.43
N PHE A 67 -2.50 -7.24 -1.46
CA PHE A 67 -1.77 -7.18 -0.21
C PHE A 67 -1.91 -8.49 0.56
N GLU A 68 -3.12 -9.03 0.63
CA GLU A 68 -3.37 -10.29 1.31
C GLU A 68 -2.64 -11.47 0.67
N LEU A 69 -2.76 -11.63 -0.64
CA LEU A 69 -2.10 -12.73 -1.36
C LEU A 69 -0.56 -12.61 -1.34
N MET A 70 -0.03 -11.39 -1.40
CA MET A 70 1.41 -11.19 -1.61
C MET A 70 2.18 -10.92 -0.32
N VAL A 71 1.57 -10.25 0.66
CA VAL A 71 2.22 -9.72 1.86
C VAL A 71 1.81 -10.48 3.11
N SER A 72 0.54 -10.43 3.54
CA SER A 72 0.09 -11.05 4.80
C SER A 72 -0.20 -12.55 4.70
N LYS A 73 -0.35 -13.08 3.47
CA LYS A 73 -0.69 -14.48 3.18
C LYS A 73 -2.04 -14.91 3.75
N THR A 74 -2.95 -13.96 3.88
CA THR A 74 -4.33 -14.12 4.34
C THR A 74 -5.29 -14.40 3.18
N SER A 75 -6.56 -14.64 3.49
CA SER A 75 -7.61 -15.03 2.55
C SER A 75 -8.39 -13.80 2.07
N PRO A 76 -8.36 -13.46 0.77
CA PRO A 76 -9.03 -12.25 0.25
C PRO A 76 -10.55 -12.20 0.30
N VAL A 77 -11.18 -13.21 0.88
CA VAL A 77 -12.65 -13.34 0.94
C VAL A 77 -13.10 -13.68 2.36
N ASN A 78 -12.20 -13.52 3.33
CA ASN A 78 -12.43 -13.83 4.73
C ASN A 78 -11.62 -12.89 5.61
N ALA A 79 -12.31 -11.89 6.14
CA ALA A 79 -11.71 -10.83 6.96
C ALA A 79 -10.98 -11.31 8.21
N ASP A 80 -11.19 -12.55 8.67
CA ASP A 80 -10.55 -13.19 9.83
C ASP A 80 -10.03 -14.56 9.38
N SER A 81 -8.80 -14.60 8.87
CA SER A 81 -8.26 -15.75 8.15
C SER A 81 -8.05 -16.99 9.03
N ASP A 82 -7.76 -16.80 10.32
CA ASP A 82 -7.57 -17.90 11.27
C ASP A 82 -8.78 -18.20 12.19
N GLY A 83 -9.80 -17.36 12.13
CA GLY A 83 -11.07 -17.53 12.82
C GLY A 83 -10.98 -17.30 14.33
N ASP A 84 -10.11 -16.40 14.79
CA ASP A 84 -9.97 -16.04 16.20
C ASP A 84 -10.94 -14.93 16.67
N GLY A 85 -11.54 -14.21 15.71
CA GLY A 85 -12.51 -13.13 15.92
C GLY A 85 -11.93 -11.73 15.79
N ILE A 86 -10.66 -11.58 15.38
CA ILE A 86 -9.99 -10.32 15.04
C ILE A 86 -9.80 -10.31 13.52
N SER A 87 -9.94 -9.14 12.87
CA SER A 87 -9.71 -9.09 11.42
C SER A 87 -8.22 -9.08 11.08
N ASP A 88 -7.85 -9.61 9.92
CA ASP A 88 -6.47 -9.68 9.45
C ASP A 88 -5.82 -8.29 9.45
N SER A 89 -6.56 -7.26 9.01
CA SER A 89 -6.13 -5.86 9.08
C SER A 89 -5.85 -5.35 10.51
N GLU A 90 -6.68 -5.74 11.48
CA GLU A 90 -6.55 -5.33 12.87
C GLU A 90 -5.36 -6.04 13.52
N GLU A 91 -5.18 -7.32 13.25
CA GLU A 91 -4.03 -8.10 13.71
C GLU A 91 -2.70 -7.55 13.20
N LEU A 92 -2.62 -7.19 11.92
CA LEU A 92 -1.44 -6.52 11.36
C LEU A 92 -1.18 -5.15 12.03
N SER A 93 -2.24 -4.43 12.42
CA SER A 93 -2.12 -3.17 13.15
C SER A 93 -1.62 -3.36 14.59
N LEU A 94 -1.97 -4.49 15.21
CA LEU A 94 -1.54 -4.90 16.55
C LEU A 94 -0.16 -5.58 16.53
N GLY A 95 0.30 -6.03 15.36
CA GLY A 95 1.53 -6.78 15.17
C GLY A 95 1.41 -8.26 15.57
N THR A 96 0.21 -8.83 15.54
CA THR A 96 -0.05 -10.26 15.69
C THR A 96 0.03 -10.98 14.34
N ASP A 97 -0.11 -12.31 14.34
CA ASP A 97 -0.02 -13.13 13.14
C ASP A 97 -1.43 -13.53 12.68
N PRO A 98 -1.92 -13.01 11.54
CA PRO A 98 -3.30 -13.24 11.09
C PRO A 98 -3.60 -14.64 10.56
N ASN A 99 -2.66 -15.56 10.72
CA ASN A 99 -2.81 -16.95 10.34
C ASN A 99 -2.69 -17.89 11.56
N THR A 100 -2.66 -17.35 12.78
CA THR A 100 -2.44 -18.11 14.01
C THR A 100 -3.33 -17.65 15.17
N LYS A 101 -4.32 -18.50 15.47
CA LYS A 101 -5.17 -18.46 16.66
C LYS A 101 -4.44 -18.60 18.01
#